data_AF-A0A531L346-F1
#
_entry.id   AF-A0A531L346-F1
#
_cell.length_a   1.000
_cell.length_b   1.000
_cell.length_c   1.000
_cell.angle_alpha   90.00
_cell.angle_beta   90.00
_cell.angle_gamma   90.00
#
_symmetry.space_group_name_H-M   'P 1'
#
loop_
_entity.id
_entity.type
_entity.pdbx_description
1 polymer ?
#
loop_
_entity_poly.entity_id
_entity_poly.type
_entity_poly.pdbx_seq_one_letter_code
_entity_poly.pdbx_strand_id
1 'polypeptide(L)'
;MKRVLAQNVVRLMLGGVTAGLLTVAEIPDPVAPLSFVSEAGAATDVSISISTFYDELSAHGDWVSYRGATVFVPVDVPDDWRPYTIGHWVYTEQYGWLWVSDEPFGWATYHYGRWGYADDIGWYWVPGTRWAPAWVSWRREREHVIWAPLPPRRDPDLISIEVTIDTTPDFY
;
A
#
# COMPACT_ATOMS: atom_id res chain seq x y z
N MET A 1 -4.61 22.53 -63.24
CA MET A 1 -4.91 22.86 -61.83
C MET A 1 -3.86 22.12 -60.98
N LYS A 2 -2.68 22.73 -60.70
CA LYS A 2 -2.23 23.33 -59.40
C LYS A 2 -2.61 22.45 -58.19
N ARG A 3 -1.71 21.92 -57.33
CA ARG A 3 -0.51 22.48 -56.65
C ARG A 3 0.50 21.35 -56.27
N VAL A 4 1.82 21.37 -56.56
CA VAL A 4 3.03 21.97 -55.87
C VAL A 4 3.14 21.54 -54.37
N LEU A 5 4.23 21.01 -53.75
CA LEU A 5 5.69 21.30 -53.67
C LEU A 5 6.48 20.02 -53.28
N ALA A 6 7.57 19.62 -53.96
CA ALA A 6 8.98 20.07 -53.86
C ALA A 6 9.86 19.16 -52.96
N GLN A 7 10.60 18.24 -53.60
CA GLN A 7 11.80 17.57 -53.06
C GLN A 7 12.93 17.80 -54.06
N ASN A 8 14.01 18.46 -53.64
CA ASN A 8 15.32 18.55 -54.31
C ASN A 8 16.34 18.77 -53.18
N VAL A 9 17.06 17.76 -52.71
CA VAL A 9 18.33 17.21 -53.23
C VAL A 9 19.43 18.28 -53.33
N VAL A 10 20.49 18.09 -52.53
CA VAL A 10 21.84 18.58 -52.84
C VAL A 10 22.85 17.43 -52.70
N ARG A 11 23.52 17.21 -53.83
CA ARG A 11 24.65 16.36 -54.24
C ARG A 11 25.96 16.81 -53.50
N LEU A 12 27.09 16.09 -53.34
CA LEU A 12 27.84 15.19 -54.21
C LEU A 12 29.16 14.73 -53.49
N MET A 13 29.55 13.45 -53.68
CA MET A 13 30.91 12.80 -53.77
C MET A 13 31.96 12.99 -52.62
N LEU A 14 32.94 12.10 -52.35
CA LEU A 14 33.83 11.28 -53.21
C LEU A 14 34.55 10.17 -52.40
N GLY A 15 34.72 8.98 -52.98
CA GLY A 15 35.96 8.16 -53.00
C GLY A 15 36.56 7.56 -51.72
N GLY A 16 36.78 6.24 -51.72
CA GLY A 16 37.79 5.59 -50.87
C GLY A 16 37.51 4.11 -50.58
N VAL A 17 38.18 3.21 -51.30
CA VAL A 17 38.24 1.77 -50.95
C VAL A 17 39.18 1.61 -49.77
N THR A 18 38.77 0.95 -48.69
CA THR A 18 39.69 0.47 -47.65
C THR A 18 39.20 -0.86 -47.10
N ALA A 19 40.08 -1.86 -47.12
CA ALA A 19 39.83 -3.20 -46.63
C ALA A 19 39.56 -3.17 -45.12
N GLY A 20 38.38 -3.65 -44.71
CA GLY A 20 37.99 -3.75 -43.31
C GLY A 20 38.54 -5.02 -42.67
N LEU A 21 39.35 -4.84 -41.63
CA LEU A 21 39.80 -5.87 -40.71
C LEU A 21 38.57 -6.50 -40.03
N LEU A 22 38.39 -7.83 -40.12
CA LEU A 22 37.36 -8.56 -39.37
C LEU A 22 37.75 -8.57 -37.89
N THR A 23 37.12 -7.75 -37.06
CA THR A 23 37.14 -7.91 -35.61
C THR A 23 36.06 -8.91 -35.23
N VAL A 24 36.46 -10.03 -34.62
CA VAL A 24 35.53 -10.91 -33.90
C VAL A 24 35.07 -10.13 -32.67
N ALA A 25 33.79 -9.74 -32.65
CA ALA A 25 33.17 -9.22 -31.43
C ALA A 25 32.86 -10.41 -30.52
N GLU A 26 33.49 -10.45 -29.35
CA GLU A 26 33.19 -11.41 -28.29
C GLU A 26 31.77 -11.10 -27.77
N ILE A 27 30.87 -12.09 -27.85
CA ILE A 27 29.53 -11.99 -27.28
C ILE A 27 29.68 -12.30 -25.79
N PRO A 28 29.44 -11.36 -24.85
CA PRO A 28 29.50 -11.70 -23.44
C PRO A 28 28.33 -12.61 -23.07
N ASP A 29 28.64 -13.78 -22.50
CA ASP A 29 27.68 -14.78 -22.04
C ASP A 29 26.65 -14.18 -21.05
N PRO A 30 25.33 -14.36 -21.26
CA PRO A 30 24.33 -13.89 -20.31
C PRO A 30 24.07 -14.98 -19.26
N VAL A 31 24.97 -15.15 -18.30
CA VAL A 31 24.67 -15.92 -17.09
C VAL A 31 25.10 -15.16 -15.85
N ALA A 32 24.58 -13.94 -15.69
CA ALA A 32 24.51 -13.31 -14.38
C ALA A 32 23.19 -13.72 -13.72
N PRO A 33 23.19 -14.36 -12.54
CA PRO A 33 21.96 -14.48 -11.78
C PRO A 33 21.51 -13.06 -11.41
N LEU A 34 20.29 -12.69 -11.80
CA LEU A 34 19.64 -11.47 -11.37
C LEU A 34 19.41 -11.57 -9.86
N SER A 35 20.34 -11.02 -9.08
CA SER A 35 20.14 -10.76 -7.66
C SER A 35 19.16 -9.61 -7.50
N PHE A 36 17.86 -9.90 -7.54
CA PHE A 36 16.83 -8.96 -7.07
C PHE A 36 16.80 -8.97 -5.55
N VAL A 37 17.88 -8.52 -4.92
CA VAL A 37 17.75 -8.05 -3.53
C VAL A 37 17.20 -6.65 -3.65
N SER A 38 15.87 -6.54 -3.68
CA SER A 38 15.23 -5.28 -3.33
C SER A 38 15.57 -5.05 -1.87
N GLU A 39 16.55 -4.19 -1.61
CA GLU A 39 16.70 -3.63 -0.28
C GLU A 39 15.43 -2.82 -0.03
N ALA A 40 14.51 -3.39 0.75
CA ALA A 40 13.33 -2.69 1.22
C ALA A 40 13.83 -1.51 2.06
N GLY A 41 14.02 -0.36 1.42
CA GLY A 41 14.27 0.89 2.11
C GLY A 41 13.09 1.11 3.04
N ALA A 42 13.34 1.04 4.35
CA ALA A 42 12.36 1.36 5.36
C ALA A 42 11.75 2.73 5.00
N ALA A 43 10.42 2.73 4.84
CA ALA A 43 9.64 3.90 4.52
C ALA A 43 10.03 5.07 5.44
N THR A 44 10.07 6.28 4.87
CA THR A 44 10.31 7.54 5.57
C THR A 44 9.54 7.55 6.90
N ASP A 45 10.25 7.73 8.01
CA ASP A 45 9.69 7.85 9.36
C ASP A 45 8.88 9.16 9.46
N VAL A 46 7.69 9.16 8.88
CA VAL A 46 6.67 10.15 9.18
C VAL A 46 5.93 9.60 10.40
N SER A 47 6.53 9.81 11.57
CA SER A 47 5.86 9.55 12.83
C SER A 47 4.78 10.62 13.04
N ILE A 48 3.53 10.26 12.73
CA ILE A 48 2.37 11.08 13.09
C ILE A 48 2.16 11.01 14.60
N SER A 49 1.87 12.15 15.24
CA SER A 49 1.57 12.17 16.65
C SER A 49 0.12 11.75 16.90
N ILE A 50 -0.10 11.01 18.00
CA ILE A 50 -1.46 10.62 18.41
C ILE A 50 -2.35 11.85 18.64
N SER A 51 -1.78 13.01 19.02
CA SER A 51 -2.51 14.26 19.17
C SER A 51 -3.22 14.70 17.89
N THR A 52 -2.59 14.51 16.72
CA THR A 52 -3.20 14.84 15.44
C THR A 52 -4.47 14.02 15.20
N PHE A 53 -4.52 12.76 15.63
CA PHE A 53 -5.74 11.98 15.52
C PHE A 53 -6.86 12.53 16.39
N TYR A 54 -6.55 12.92 17.63
CA TYR A 54 -7.57 13.49 18.53
C TYR A 54 -8.25 14.70 17.91
N ASP A 55 -7.46 15.63 17.39
CA ASP A 55 -7.97 16.88 16.83
C ASP A 55 -8.75 16.63 15.53
N GLU A 56 -8.13 15.97 14.54
CA GLU A 56 -8.68 15.80 13.19
C GLU A 56 -9.86 14.82 13.14
N LEU A 57 -9.95 13.86 14.07
CA LEU A 57 -11.05 12.88 14.09
C LEU A 57 -12.21 13.30 14.99
N SER A 58 -12.04 14.33 15.83
CA SER A 58 -13.07 14.77 16.81
C SER A 58 -14.43 15.13 16.21
N ALA A 59 -14.46 15.56 14.94
CA ALA A 59 -15.70 15.89 14.23
C ALA A 59 -16.43 14.66 13.66
N HIS A 60 -15.84 13.47 13.78
CA HIS A 60 -16.30 12.26 13.09
C HIS A 60 -16.57 11.08 14.03
N GLY A 61 -16.40 11.28 15.33
CA GLY A 61 -16.60 10.25 16.33
C GLY A 61 -16.19 10.68 17.72
N ASP A 62 -16.42 9.77 18.67
CA ASP A 62 -16.14 9.97 20.07
C ASP A 62 -14.84 9.30 20.49
N TRP A 63 -14.10 9.94 21.40
CA TRP A 63 -12.95 9.34 22.07
C TRP A 63 -13.36 8.76 23.41
N VAL A 64 -13.34 7.44 23.50
CA VAL A 64 -13.86 6.67 24.65
C VAL A 64 -12.72 6.00 25.41
N SER A 65 -12.75 6.05 26.74
CA SER A 65 -11.87 5.22 27.56
C SER A 65 -12.42 3.80 27.64
N TYR A 66 -11.73 2.85 27.03
CA TYR A 66 -12.15 1.46 26.97
C TYR A 66 -10.99 0.52 27.34
N ARG A 67 -11.19 -0.32 28.38
CA ARG A 67 -10.22 -1.30 28.87
C ARG A 67 -8.80 -0.76 29.10
N GLY A 68 -8.70 0.50 29.55
CA GLY A 68 -7.44 1.19 29.85
C GLY A 68 -6.75 1.84 28.64
N ALA A 69 -7.40 1.88 27.48
CA ALA A 69 -6.95 2.62 26.31
C ALA A 69 -7.97 3.70 25.94
N THR A 70 -7.52 4.76 25.27
CA THR A 70 -8.41 5.73 24.62
C THR A 70 -8.60 5.32 23.18
N VAL A 71 -9.85 5.05 22.79
CA VAL A 71 -10.22 4.51 21.48
C VAL A 71 -11.17 5.46 20.77
N PHE A 72 -11.15 5.47 19.45
CA PHE A 72 -12.06 6.25 18.62
C PHE A 72 -13.25 5.40 18.20
N VAL A 73 -14.47 5.89 18.39
CA VAL A 73 -15.72 5.26 17.96
C VAL A 73 -16.39 6.19 16.96
N PRO A 74 -16.49 5.82 15.67
CA PRO A 74 -17.16 6.65 14.67
C PRO A 74 -18.63 6.91 15.02
N VAL A 75 -19.11 8.11 14.68
CA VAL A 75 -20.54 8.47 14.74
C VAL A 75 -21.06 8.75 13.32
N ASP A 76 -22.38 8.83 13.17
CA ASP A 76 -23.06 9.11 11.89
C ASP A 76 -22.70 8.13 10.75
N VAL A 77 -22.33 6.90 11.10
CA VAL A 77 -22.14 5.79 10.15
C VAL A 77 -23.42 4.96 9.99
N PRO A 78 -23.64 4.28 8.85
CA PRO A 78 -24.79 3.38 8.67
C PRO A 78 -24.91 2.28 9.73
N ASP A 79 -26.12 1.79 10.00
CA ASP A 79 -26.38 0.77 11.04
C ASP A 79 -25.62 -0.56 10.82
N ASP A 80 -25.40 -0.94 9.56
CA ASP A 80 -24.68 -2.15 9.17
C ASP A 80 -23.20 -1.92 8.88
N TRP A 81 -22.70 -0.72 9.17
CA TRP A 81 -21.34 -0.30 8.89
C TRP A 81 -20.29 -1.17 9.57
N ARG A 82 -19.21 -1.43 8.83
CA ARG A 82 -18.02 -2.12 9.34
C ARG A 82 -16.77 -1.52 8.70
N PRO A 83 -15.61 -1.58 9.37
CA PRO A 83 -14.34 -1.19 8.77
C PRO A 83 -14.08 -1.91 7.44
N TYR A 84 -13.50 -1.21 6.46
CA TYR A 84 -13.17 -1.74 5.14
C TYR A 84 -14.41 -2.14 4.28
N THR A 85 -15.51 -1.40 4.40
CA THR A 85 -16.73 -1.60 3.59
C THR A 85 -17.09 -0.41 2.70
N ILE A 86 -16.75 0.82 3.10
CA ILE A 86 -17.01 2.05 2.33
C ILE A 86 -15.68 2.56 1.76
N GLY A 87 -15.41 2.19 0.52
CA GLY A 87 -14.15 2.46 -0.16
C GLY A 87 -13.79 1.35 -1.15
N HIS A 88 -12.52 1.27 -1.52
CA HIS A 88 -12.04 0.27 -2.48
C HIS A 88 -10.55 -0.02 -2.34
N TRP A 89 -10.14 -1.20 -2.82
CA TRP A 89 -8.73 -1.58 -2.89
C TRP A 89 -8.08 -1.05 -4.17
N VAL A 90 -6.90 -0.44 -4.01
CA VAL A 90 -6.06 0.00 -5.13
C VAL A 90 -4.70 -0.68 -5.00
N TYR A 91 -4.21 -1.26 -6.09
CA TYR A 91 -2.85 -1.78 -6.12
C TYR A 91 -1.88 -0.63 -6.38
N THR A 92 -0.85 -0.55 -5.54
CA THR A 92 0.27 0.39 -5.68
C THR A 92 1.56 -0.40 -5.80
N GLU A 93 2.50 0.06 -6.63
CA GLU A 93 3.78 -0.65 -6.80
C GLU A 93 4.63 -0.61 -5.52
N GLN A 94 4.54 0.49 -4.76
CA GLN A 94 5.37 0.71 -3.58
C GLN A 94 4.85 0.00 -2.32
N TYR A 95 3.53 -0.08 -2.15
CA TYR A 95 2.92 -0.54 -0.90
C TYR A 95 1.99 -1.75 -1.09
N GLY A 96 1.80 -2.23 -2.33
CA GLY A 96 0.86 -3.29 -2.64
C GLY A 96 -0.60 -2.82 -2.54
N TRP A 97 -1.49 -3.70 -2.08
CA TRP A 97 -2.91 -3.40 -1.95
C TRP A 97 -3.18 -2.39 -0.82
N LEU A 98 -3.50 -1.17 -1.22
CA LEU A 98 -3.90 -0.05 -0.38
C LEU A 98 -5.43 0.00 -0.29
N TRP A 99 -5.95 0.20 0.92
CA TRP A 99 -7.35 0.57 1.08
C TRP A 99 -7.51 2.07 0.87
N VAL A 100 -8.37 2.46 -0.07
CA VAL A 100 -8.79 3.85 -0.27
C VAL A 100 -10.18 3.99 0.30
N SER A 101 -10.29 4.72 1.40
CA SER A 101 -11.57 4.98 2.06
C SER A 101 -12.28 6.19 1.47
N ASP A 102 -13.62 6.14 1.38
CA ASP A 102 -14.46 7.31 1.08
C ASP A 102 -14.95 8.01 2.36
N GLU A 103 -14.51 7.55 3.53
CA GLU A 103 -14.92 8.05 4.84
C GLU A 103 -13.95 9.12 5.34
N PRO A 104 -14.45 10.19 6.00
CA PRO A 104 -13.63 11.34 6.36
C PRO A 104 -12.54 11.02 7.40
N PHE A 105 -12.76 9.99 8.23
CA PHE A 105 -11.79 9.48 9.20
C PHE A 105 -10.86 8.40 8.64
N GLY A 106 -11.05 8.01 7.37
CA GLY A 106 -10.38 6.85 6.78
C GLY A 106 -8.88 7.00 6.59
N TRP A 107 -8.40 8.23 6.34
CA TRP A 107 -6.98 8.53 6.15
C TRP A 107 -6.13 8.12 7.35
N ALA A 108 -6.69 8.21 8.57
CA ALA A 108 -6.03 7.80 9.80
C ALA A 108 -6.35 6.35 10.14
N THR A 109 -7.65 6.04 10.25
CA THR A 109 -8.11 4.81 10.91
C THR A 109 -7.75 3.53 10.17
N TYR A 110 -7.61 3.58 8.85
CA TYR A 110 -7.25 2.41 8.05
C TYR A 110 -5.75 2.19 7.91
N HIS A 111 -4.95 3.20 8.23
CA HIS A 111 -3.51 3.21 7.97
C HIS A 111 -2.65 3.27 9.23
N TYR A 112 -3.17 3.81 10.33
CA TYR A 112 -2.40 4.10 11.54
C TYR A 112 -3.02 3.46 12.79
N GLY A 113 -3.49 2.21 12.74
CA GLY A 113 -4.06 1.58 13.94
C GLY A 113 -4.74 0.25 13.69
N ARG A 114 -5.63 -0.15 14.59
CA ARG A 114 -6.39 -1.41 14.51
C ARG A 114 -7.83 -1.22 14.90
N TRP A 115 -8.70 -1.96 14.22
CA TRP A 115 -10.12 -2.02 14.54
C TRP A 115 -10.42 -3.20 15.45
N GLY A 116 -11.15 -2.96 16.53
CA GLY A 116 -11.79 -3.97 17.36
C GLY A 116 -13.30 -3.80 17.36
N TYR A 117 -14.01 -4.79 17.88
CA TYR A 117 -15.46 -4.74 18.08
C TYR A 117 -15.78 -5.15 19.52
N ALA A 118 -16.72 -4.45 20.14
CA ALA A 118 -17.28 -4.82 21.42
C ALA A 118 -18.78 -4.54 21.45
N ASP A 119 -19.56 -5.41 22.09
CA ASP A 119 -21.03 -5.32 22.08
C ASP A 119 -21.56 -4.01 22.72
N ASP A 120 -20.80 -3.38 23.61
CA ASP A 120 -21.20 -2.19 24.36
C ASP A 120 -20.86 -0.85 23.67
N ILE A 121 -19.88 -0.84 22.76
CA ILE A 121 -19.41 0.38 22.07
C ILE A 121 -19.30 0.24 20.55
N GLY A 122 -19.62 -0.93 20.00
CA GLY A 122 -19.53 -1.23 18.58
C GLY A 122 -18.09 -1.36 18.07
N TRP A 123 -17.89 -0.99 16.80
CA TRP A 123 -16.56 -0.91 16.20
C TRP A 123 -15.79 0.26 16.76
N TYR A 124 -14.60 -0.01 17.27
CA TYR A 124 -13.70 0.99 17.82
C TYR A 124 -12.31 0.86 17.22
N TRP A 125 -11.64 1.99 17.06
CA TRP A 125 -10.29 2.07 16.54
C TRP A 125 -9.29 2.40 17.65
N VAL A 126 -8.22 1.62 17.71
CA VAL A 126 -7.07 1.85 18.59
C VAL A 126 -5.97 2.52 17.78
N PRO A 127 -5.57 3.76 18.14
CA PRO A 127 -4.52 4.48 17.43
C PRO A 127 -3.16 3.77 17.52
N GLY A 128 -2.37 3.90 16.46
CA GLY A 128 -0.96 3.58 16.38
C GLY A 128 -0.24 4.64 15.55
N THR A 129 1.08 4.66 15.60
CA THR A 129 1.89 5.66 14.87
C THR A 129 2.52 5.12 13.60
N ARG A 130 2.50 3.79 13.42
CA ARG A 130 3.06 3.13 12.25
C ARG A 130 2.03 3.08 11.12
N TRP A 131 2.44 3.56 9.95
CA TRP A 131 1.66 3.44 8.73
C TRP A 131 1.71 2.03 8.14
N ALA A 132 0.59 1.60 7.55
CA ALA A 132 0.50 0.46 6.63
C ALA A 132 -0.56 0.73 5.55
N PRO A 133 -0.47 0.08 4.39
CA PRO A 133 -1.46 0.27 3.31
C PRO A 133 -2.87 -0.21 3.71
N ALA A 134 -2.94 -1.19 4.61
CA ALA A 134 -4.09 -1.58 5.38
C ALA A 134 -3.66 -2.54 6.50
N TRP A 135 -4.49 -2.70 7.52
CA TRP A 135 -4.27 -3.62 8.63
C TRP A 135 -5.31 -4.73 8.64
N VAL A 136 -5.25 -5.59 7.62
CA VAL A 136 -6.19 -6.70 7.40
C VAL A 136 -5.47 -8.05 7.29
N SER A 137 -6.20 -9.12 7.59
CA SER A 137 -5.90 -10.47 7.14
C SER A 137 -6.63 -10.73 5.83
N TRP A 138 -5.99 -11.47 4.92
CA TRP A 138 -6.57 -11.89 3.65
C TRP A 138 -6.80 -13.39 3.64
N ARG A 139 -7.93 -13.81 3.08
CA ARG A 139 -8.22 -15.21 2.76
C ARG A 139 -8.70 -15.31 1.33
N ARG A 140 -8.21 -16.32 0.62
CA ARG A 140 -8.73 -16.67 -0.70
C ARG A 140 -9.45 -18.00 -0.62
N GLU A 141 -10.65 -18.06 -1.15
CA GLU A 141 -11.38 -19.31 -1.35
C GLU A 141 -11.91 -19.35 -2.78
N ARG A 142 -11.51 -20.35 -3.58
CA ARG A 142 -11.94 -20.55 -4.97
C ARG A 142 -11.94 -19.23 -5.78
N GLU A 143 -13.11 -18.62 -5.90
CA GLU A 143 -13.40 -17.42 -6.71
C GLU A 143 -13.52 -16.13 -5.88
N HIS A 144 -13.41 -16.21 -4.55
CA HIS A 144 -13.57 -15.08 -3.64
C HIS A 144 -12.26 -14.73 -2.94
N VAL A 145 -12.05 -13.44 -2.75
CA VAL A 145 -11.06 -12.88 -1.84
C VAL A 145 -11.83 -12.20 -0.71
N ILE A 146 -11.47 -12.55 0.51
CA ILE A 146 -12.09 -12.07 1.74
C ILE A 146 -11.00 -11.35 2.53
N TRP A 147 -11.35 -10.26 3.19
CA TRP A 147 -10.50 -9.58 4.15
C TRP A 147 -11.22 -9.38 5.47
N ALA A 148 -10.45 -9.31 6.54
CA ALA A 148 -10.97 -8.95 7.86
C ALA A 148 -9.95 -8.04 8.57
N PRO A 149 -10.40 -7.03 9.34
CA PRO A 149 -9.49 -6.20 10.13
C PRO A 149 -8.66 -7.06 11.08
N LEU A 150 -7.40 -6.68 11.26
CA LEU A 150 -6.59 -7.23 12.34
C LEU A 150 -7.07 -6.64 13.67
N PRO A 151 -7.26 -7.46 14.71
CA PRO A 151 -7.70 -6.94 16.02
C PRO A 151 -6.58 -6.12 16.68
N PRO A 152 -6.93 -5.24 17.64
CA PRO A 152 -5.93 -4.52 18.42
C PRO A 152 -5.06 -5.50 19.23
N ARG A 153 -3.74 -5.32 19.18
CA ARG A 153 -2.79 -6.08 20.01
C ARG A 153 -2.56 -5.37 21.35
N ARG A 154 -2.34 -6.13 22.42
CA ARG A 154 -1.67 -5.66 23.64
C ARG A 154 -0.21 -6.14 23.58
N ASP A 155 0.75 -5.32 23.16
CA ASP A 155 2.18 -5.66 23.37
C ASP A 155 3.12 -4.41 23.32
N PRO A 156 4.10 -4.23 24.25
CA PRO A 156 4.97 -3.05 24.34
C PRO A 156 6.25 -3.02 23.47
N ASP A 157 6.75 -4.13 22.92
CA ASP A 157 7.99 -4.19 22.13
C ASP A 157 7.84 -5.23 21.00
N LEU A 158 7.88 -4.86 19.71
CA LEU A 158 7.75 -5.84 18.62
C LEU A 158 8.95 -5.86 17.66
N ILE A 159 9.74 -6.93 17.82
CA ILE A 159 10.49 -7.59 16.75
C ILE A 159 9.47 -8.22 15.79
N SER A 160 9.73 -8.08 14.50
CA SER A 160 8.90 -8.50 13.36
C SER A 160 8.28 -9.89 13.48
N ILE A 161 7.01 -10.04 13.08
CA ILE A 161 6.43 -11.33 12.74
C ILE A 161 6.28 -11.39 11.23
N GLU A 162 7.12 -12.21 10.63
CA GLU A 162 7.02 -12.69 9.26
C GLU A 162 5.73 -13.53 9.13
N VAL A 163 4.88 -13.22 8.14
CA VAL A 163 3.65 -13.96 7.90
C VAL A 163 3.94 -15.07 6.89
N THR A 164 4.02 -16.31 7.35
CA THR A 164 3.96 -17.49 6.50
C THR A 164 2.49 -17.85 6.23
N ILE A 165 2.16 -18.26 5.01
CA ILE A 165 0.80 -18.52 4.49
C ILE A 165 0.06 -19.68 5.21
N ASP A 166 0.60 -20.27 6.28
CA ASP A 166 0.11 -21.55 6.82
C ASP A 166 -0.40 -21.52 8.28
N THR A 167 -0.42 -20.37 8.95
CA THR A 167 -0.89 -20.33 10.36
C THR A 167 -2.14 -19.48 10.53
N THR A 168 -3.24 -20.18 10.87
CA THR A 168 -4.54 -19.61 11.24
C THR A 168 -4.48 -19.12 12.70
N PRO A 169 -4.78 -17.85 13.00
CA PRO A 169 -5.01 -17.42 14.37
C PRO A 169 -6.43 -17.83 14.82
N ASP A 170 -6.55 -18.48 15.97
CA ASP A 170 -7.77 -19.08 16.53
C ASP A 170 -8.84 -18.07 17.02
N PHE A 171 -8.88 -16.85 16.48
CA PHE A 171 -9.79 -15.80 16.94
C PHE A 171 -10.82 -15.34 15.87
N TYR A 172 -11.29 -16.29 15.05
CA TYR A 172 -12.46 -16.11 14.18
C TYR A 172 -13.32 -17.38 14.16
#